data_AF-A0A7Z9TAS0-F1
#
_entry.id   AF-A0A7Z9TAS0-F1
#
_cell.length_a   1.000
_cell.length_b   1.000
_cell.length_c   1.000
_cell.angle_alpha   90.00
_cell.angle_beta   90.00
_cell.angle_gamma   90.00
#
_symmetry.space_group_name_H-M   'P 1'
#
loop_
_entity.id
_entity.type
_entity.pdbx_description
1 polymer ?
#
loop_
_entity_poly.entity_id
_entity_poly.type
_entity_poly.pdbx_seq_one_letter_code
_entity_poly.pdbx_strand_id
1 'polypeptide(L)' 'MIIFDYPSKKVLRDQTGQPLRYIETSIFGLEYLKDGRLTGANRPIVTAKEHQFVATVTMKDGLITKVR' A
#
# COMPACT_ATOMS: atom_id res chain seq x y z
N MET A 1 1.21 11.03 1.88
CA MET A 1 2.00 9.81 1.64
C MET A 1 1.23 8.63 2.19
N ILE A 2 0.89 7.67 1.33
CA ILE A 2 0.29 6.41 1.76
C ILE A 2 1.38 5.41 2.20
N ILE A 3 1.22 4.85 3.41
CA ILE A 3 2.09 3.80 3.93
C ILE A 3 1.43 2.44 3.73
N PHE A 4 2.16 1.48 3.18
CA PHE A 4 1.68 0.12 3.01
C PHE A 4 2.03 -0.72 4.22
N ASP A 5 1.02 -1.14 4.97
CA ASP A 5 1.19 -1.90 6.20
C ASP A 5 1.41 -3.40 5.90
N TYR A 6 2.57 -3.73 5.31
CA TYR A 6 2.97 -5.10 5.00
C TYR A 6 4.44 -5.34 5.33
N PRO A 7 4.83 -6.57 5.72
CA PRO A 7 6.22 -6.87 6.11
C PRO A 7 7.18 -6.90 4.92
N SER A 8 6.69 -7.18 3.71
CA SER A 8 7.48 -7.11 2.49
C SER A 8 6.60 -6.88 1.27
N LYS A 9 7.22 -6.44 0.17
CA LYS A 9 6.56 -6.29 -1.13
C LYS A 9 6.00 -7.63 -1.66
N LYS A 10 6.64 -8.76 -1.33
CA LYS A 10 6.16 -10.09 -1.70
C LYS A 10 4.81 -10.37 -1.03
N VAL A 11 4.72 -10.17 0.29
CA VAL A 11 3.46 -10.37 1.03
C VAL A 11 2.35 -9.46 0.50
N LEU A 12 2.66 -8.19 0.20
CA LEU A 12 1.69 -7.29 -0.44
C LEU A 12 1.18 -7.85 -1.79
N ARG A 13 2.07 -8.41 -2.62
CA ARG A 13 1.69 -9.01 -3.91
C ARG A 13 0.81 -10.25 -3.74
N ASP A 14 1.04 -11.03 -2.70
CA ASP A 14 0.26 -12.24 -2.39
C ASP A 14 -1.17 -11.90 -1.90
N GLN A 15 -1.47 -10.62 -1.64
CA GLN A 15 -2.80 -10.13 -1.23
C GLN A 15 -3.64 -9.62 -2.41
N THR A 16 -3.27 -9.97 -3.64
CA THR A 16 -4.07 -9.66 -4.83
C THR A 16 -5.48 -10.26 -4.68
N GLY A 17 -6.51 -9.45 -4.95
CA GLY A 17 -7.92 -9.77 -4.71
C GLY A 17 -8.45 -9.34 -3.34
N GLN A 18 -7.60 -8.83 -2.45
CA GLN A 18 -8.01 -8.32 -1.13
C GLN A 18 -7.95 -6.79 -1.08
N PRO A 19 -8.65 -6.14 -0.12
CA PRO A 19 -8.50 -4.72 0.15
C PRO A 19 -7.07 -4.36 0.57
N LEU A 20 -6.63 -3.16 0.20
CA LEU A 20 -5.30 -2.67 0.58
C LEU A 20 -5.27 -2.31 2.07
N ARG A 21 -4.29 -2.84 2.80
CA ARG A 21 -3.96 -2.35 4.15
C ARG A 21 -3.00 -1.18 4.04
N TYR A 22 -3.47 -0.01 4.43
CA TYR A 22 -2.68 1.21 4.38
C TYR A 22 -2.90 2.09 5.60
N ILE A 23 -1.94 2.98 5.81
CA ILE A 23 -2.03 4.08 6.77
C ILE A 23 -1.91 5.37 5.96
N GLU A 24 -2.91 6.23 6.08
CA GLU A 24 -2.87 7.56 5.49
C GLU A 24 -2.00 8.46 6.37
N THR A 25 -0.94 9.04 5.79
CA THR A 25 -0.09 10.03 6.47
C THR A 25 -0.04 11.36 5.75
N SER A 26 -0.77 11.49 4.64
CA SER A 26 -0.93 12.78 3.96
C SER A 26 -1.67 13.78 4.83
N ILE A 27 -1.04 14.93 5.04
CA ILE A 27 -1.70 16.12 5.60
C ILE A 27 -2.38 16.98 4.51
N PHE A 28 -2.23 16.60 3.24
CA PHE A 28 -2.76 17.33 2.08
C PHE A 28 -4.07 16.71 1.52
N GLY A 29 -4.70 15.81 2.27
CA GLY A 29 -5.91 15.10 1.87
C GLY A 29 -5.67 13.62 1.57
N LEU A 30 -6.75 12.88 1.32
CA LEU A 30 -6.73 11.43 1.10
C LEU A 30 -5.98 11.08 -0.20
N GLU A 31 -4.94 10.24 -0.07
CA GLU A 31 -4.22 9.67 -1.22
C GLU A 31 -4.77 8.31 -1.64
N TYR A 32 -5.57 7.66 -0.79
CA TYR A 32 -6.20 6.39 -1.15
C TYR A 32 -7.21 6.54 -2.30
N LEU A 33 -7.08 5.65 -3.27
CA LEU A 33 -7.95 5.55 -4.44
C LEU A 33 -8.52 4.14 -4.49
N LYS A 34 -9.86 4.04 -4.50
CA LYS A 34 -10.56 2.77 -4.69
C LYS A 34 -10.31 2.15 -6.07
N ASP A 35 -10.01 2.98 -7.06
CA ASP A 35 -9.79 2.63 -8.46
C ASP A 35 -8.60 3.43 -8.99
N GLY A 36 -7.64 2.77 -9.63
CA GLY A 36 -6.49 3.43 -10.24
C GLY A 36 -5.15 2.96 -9.67
N ARG A 37 -4.15 3.84 -9.64
CA ARG A 37 -2.79 3.50 -9.22
C ARG A 37 -2.37 4.31 -8.00
N LEU A 38 -1.81 3.61 -7.02
CA LEU A 38 -1.32 4.15 -5.77
C LEU A 38 0.16 3.83 -5.64
N THR A 39 0.98 4.83 -5.37
CA THR A 39 2.40 4.63 -5.06
C THR A 39 2.61 4.94 -3.60
N GLY A 40 3.21 3.99 -2.88
CA GLY A 40 3.42 4.08 -1.45
C GLY A 40 4.60 3.25 -1.00
N ALA A 41 4.89 3.33 0.29
CA ALA A 41 6.04 2.66 0.86
C ALA A 41 5.71 2.10 2.25
N ASN A 42 6.31 0.96 2.60
CA ASN A 42 6.37 0.59 4.01
C ASN A 42 7.47 1.40 4.71
N ARG A 43 7.16 1.99 5.87
CA ARG A 43 8.13 2.70 6.71
C ARG A 43 8.26 1.96 8.05
N PRO A 44 9.38 1.24 8.31
CA PRO A 44 9.63 0.50 9.54
C PRO A 44 9.37 1.27 10.83
N ILE A 45 9.78 2.54 10.87
CA ILE A 45 9.59 3.43 12.02
C ILE A 45 8.11 3.62 12.36
N VAL A 46 7.22 3.55 11.37
CA VAL A 46 5.77 3.76 11.53
C VAL A 46 5.04 2.43 11.74
N THR A 47 5.41 1.40 10.98
CA THR A 47 4.68 0.11 10.98
C THR A 47 5.25 -0.93 11.92
N ALA A 48 6.40 -0.66 12.56
CA ALA A 48 7.17 -1.62 13.35
C ALA A 48 7.53 -2.90 12.58
N LYS A 49 7.67 -2.81 11.25
CA LYS A 49 8.07 -3.94 10.38
C LYS A 49 9.51 -3.82 9.94
N GLU A 50 10.17 -4.95 9.75
CA GLU A 50 11.62 -4.99 9.54
C GLU A 50 12.08 -4.34 8.22
N HIS A 51 11.32 -4.50 7.14
CA HIS A 51 11.77 -4.11 5.80
C HIS A 51 11.06 -2.88 5.23
N GLN A 52 11.82 -1.86 4.87
CA GLN A 52 11.34 -0.78 4.02
C GLN A 52 11.23 -1.26 2.57
N PHE A 53 10.13 -0.91 1.91
CA PHE A 53 9.99 -1.10 0.46
C PHE A 53 9.09 -0.03 -0.14
N VAL A 54 9.21 0.16 -1.44
CA VAL A 54 8.32 1.01 -2.26
C VAL A 54 7.60 0.12 -3.27
N ALA A 55 6.32 0.38 -3.48
CA ALA A 55 5.52 -0.34 -4.47
C ALA A 55 4.52 0.58 -5.16
N THR A 56 4.09 0.17 -6.35
CA THR A 56 2.93 0.76 -7.00
C THR A 56 1.83 -0.28 -7.07
N VAL A 57 0.74 -0.03 -6.35
CA VAL A 57 -0.44 -0.88 -6.32
C VAL A 57 -1.48 -0.36 -7.30
N THR A 58 -2.05 -1.24 -8.11
CA THR A 58 -3.21 -0.95 -8.93
C THR A 58 -4.44 -1.48 -8.22
N MET A 59 -5.39 -0.59 -7.94
CA MET A 59 -6.66 -0.88 -7.29
C MET A 59 -7.79 -0.91 -8.31
N LYS A 60 -8.77 -1.79 -8.09
CA LYS A 60 -10.04 -1.82 -8.82
C LYS A 60 -11.14 -2.28 -7.88
N ASP A 61 -12.24 -1.55 -7.81
CA ASP A 61 -13.40 -1.81 -6.95
C ASP A 61 -12.99 -1.99 -5.47
N GLY A 62 -11.97 -1.25 -5.03
CA GLY A 62 -11.43 -1.34 -3.66
C GLY A 62 -10.51 -2.54 -3.39
N LEU A 63 -10.19 -3.34 -4.41
CA LEU A 63 -9.34 -4.54 -4.30
C LEU A 63 -8.00 -4.35 -5.03
N ILE A 64 -6.96 -4.99 -4.50
CA ILE A 64 -5.64 -5.06 -5.14
C ILE A 64 -5.76 -5.91 -6.39
N THR A 65 -5.43 -5.35 -7.55
CA THR A 65 -5.37 -6.10 -8.82
C THR A 65 -3.94 -6.39 -9.28
N LYS A 66 -2.99 -5.51 -8.93
CA LYS A 66 -1.60 -5.66 -9.32
C LYS A 66 -0.67 -4.90 -8.39
N VAL A 67 0.49 -5.47 -8.12
CA VAL A 67 1.57 -4.84 -7.35
C VAL A 67 2.83 -4.82 -8.21
N ARG A 68 3.42 -3.63 -8.41
CA ARG A 68 4.65 -3.41 -9.18
C ARG A 68 5.80 -2.96 -8.31
#